data_AF-A0A497YHR8-F1
#
_entry.id   AF-A0A497YHR8-F1
#
_cell.length_a   1.000
_cell.length_b   1.000
_cell.length_c   1.000
_cell.angle_alpha   90.00
_cell.angle_beta   90.00
_cell.angle_gamma   90.00
#
_symmetry.space_group_name_H-M   'P 1'
#
loop_
_entity.id
_entity.type
_entity.pdbx_description
1 polymer ?
#
loop_
_entity_poly.entity_id
_entity_poly.type
_entity_poly.pdbx_seq_one_letter_code
_entity_poly.pdbx_strand_id
1 'polypeptide(L)'
;MEAFTEVADQYAPMISSIIRKLNIYTDYDAFRQLGFIALWQAWEKHDPAIGHFAPFAYRSIKGAMKDELTRRQKGGKKVKNSDLFLEEEEAVEWVAEKLPDWLDAALLSPKERRLLQEMYIDGYSLTELQKHYGVTLSGMKKRRERTLTKIRAAIDHPYKDR
;
A
#
# COMPACT_ATOMS: atom_id res chain seq x y z
N MET A 1 4.26 20.01 15.88
CA MET A 1 3.31 18.90 15.94
C MET A 1 2.75 18.82 14.54
N GLU A 2 3.19 17.87 13.71
CA GLU A 2 2.57 17.70 12.39
C GLU A 2 1.07 17.49 12.63
N ALA A 3 0.23 18.20 11.89
CA ALA A 3 -1.19 17.94 11.97
C ALA A 3 -1.42 16.54 11.42
N PHE A 4 -2.22 15.71 12.11
CA PHE A 4 -2.51 14.36 11.66
C PHE A 4 -3.03 14.32 10.21
N THR A 5 -3.63 15.40 9.72
CA THR A 5 -4.04 15.57 8.31
C THR A 5 -2.88 15.38 7.34
N GLU A 6 -1.70 15.92 7.62
CA GLU A 6 -0.50 15.77 6.76
C GLU A 6 -0.02 14.32 6.73
N VAL A 7 -0.02 13.66 7.91
CA VAL A 7 0.30 12.24 8.04
C VAL A 7 -0.73 11.38 7.31
N ALA A 8 -2.01 11.70 7.43
CA ALA A 8 -3.08 11.00 6.73
C ALA A 8 -2.90 11.09 5.21
N ASP A 9 -2.64 12.28 4.68
CA ASP A 9 -2.40 12.48 3.24
C ASP A 9 -1.15 11.73 2.77
N GLN A 10 -0.06 11.80 3.52
CA GLN A 10 1.19 11.11 3.20
C GLN A 10 1.02 9.59 3.14
N TYR A 11 0.25 9.00 4.06
CA TYR A 11 0.10 7.56 4.21
C TYR A 11 -1.17 6.99 3.54
N ALA A 12 -2.04 7.82 2.95
CA ALA A 12 -3.22 7.37 2.22
C ALA A 12 -2.91 6.32 1.13
N PRO A 13 -1.84 6.44 0.32
CA PRO A 13 -1.47 5.41 -0.66
C PRO A 13 -1.13 4.05 -0.02
N MET A 14 -0.61 4.06 1.20
CA MET A 14 -0.31 2.83 1.94
C MET A 14 -1.59 2.09 2.31
N ILE A 15 -2.63 2.81 2.74
CA ILE A 15 -3.93 2.25 3.10
C ILE A 15 -4.54 1.55 1.89
N SER A 16 -4.64 2.23 0.75
CA SER A 16 -5.21 1.62 -0.47
C SER A 16 -4.37 0.45 -0.98
N SER A 17 -3.03 0.53 -0.91
CA SER A 17 -2.16 -0.60 -1.25
C SER A 17 -2.45 -1.83 -0.38
N ILE A 18 -2.75 -1.64 0.91
CA ILE A 18 -3.12 -2.74 1.81
C ILE A 18 -4.50 -3.31 1.44
N ILE A 19 -5.50 -2.45 1.14
CA ILE A 19 -6.84 -2.88 0.70
C ILE A 19 -6.74 -3.78 -0.53
N ARG A 20 -6.01 -3.35 -1.56
CA ARG A 20 -5.78 -4.14 -2.79
C ARG A 20 -5.07 -5.46 -2.48
N LYS A 21 -4.00 -5.42 -1.67
CA LYS A 21 -3.26 -6.64 -1.27
C LYS A 21 -4.08 -7.64 -0.46
N LEU A 22 -5.11 -7.17 0.23
CA LEU A 22 -6.05 -8.01 0.98
C LEU A 22 -7.26 -8.44 0.14
N ASN A 23 -7.32 -8.05 -1.15
CA ASN A 23 -8.43 -8.35 -2.06
C ASN A 23 -9.79 -7.90 -1.50
N ILE A 24 -9.83 -6.71 -0.90
CA ILE A 24 -11.05 -6.11 -0.37
C ILE A 24 -11.72 -5.32 -1.50
N TYR A 25 -12.81 -5.87 -2.04
CA TYR A 25 -13.57 -5.29 -3.15
C TYR A 25 -14.91 -4.67 -2.72
N THR A 26 -15.37 -4.97 -1.51
CA THR A 26 -16.63 -4.46 -0.93
C THR A 26 -16.34 -3.53 0.25
N ASP A 27 -17.23 -2.57 0.51
CA ASP A 27 -17.12 -1.60 1.61
C ASP A 27 -15.78 -0.84 1.62
N TYR A 28 -15.31 -0.43 0.44
CA TYR A 28 -14.02 0.24 0.26
C TYR A 28 -13.85 1.42 1.22
N ASP A 29 -14.85 2.30 1.31
CA ASP A 29 -14.82 3.48 2.17
C ASP A 29 -14.71 3.12 3.65
N ALA A 30 -15.40 2.07 4.10
CA ALA A 30 -15.33 1.60 5.48
C ALA A 30 -13.93 1.08 5.82
N PHE A 31 -13.31 0.30 4.91
CA PHE A 31 -11.94 -0.17 5.10
C PHE A 31 -10.92 0.96 4.99
N ARG A 32 -11.15 1.96 4.14
CA ARG A 32 -10.32 3.15 4.06
C ARG A 32 -10.35 3.94 5.36
N GLN A 33 -11.54 4.18 5.92
CA GLN A 33 -11.72 4.81 7.24
C GLN A 33 -11.07 4.00 8.36
N LEU A 34 -11.28 2.69 8.38
CA LEU A 34 -10.62 1.79 9.34
C LEU A 34 -9.10 1.91 9.26
N GLY A 35 -8.55 2.00 8.04
CA GLY A 35 -7.13 2.24 7.82
C GLY A 35 -6.65 3.55 8.41
N PHE A 36 -7.39 4.64 8.23
CA PHE A 36 -7.07 5.95 8.82
C PHE A 36 -7.16 5.94 10.35
N ILE A 37 -8.16 5.28 10.93
CA ILE A 37 -8.29 5.12 12.38
C ILE A 37 -7.09 4.35 12.93
N ALA A 38 -6.70 3.25 12.29
CA ALA A 38 -5.54 2.47 12.69
C ALA A 38 -4.22 3.26 12.53
N LEU A 39 -4.10 4.08 11.49
CA LEU A 39 -2.97 5.00 11.29
C LEU A 39 -2.90 6.05 12.41
N TRP A 40 -4.02 6.66 12.77
CA TRP A 40 -4.10 7.63 13.86
C TRP A 40 -3.69 7.03 15.20
N GLN A 41 -4.22 5.85 15.53
CA GLN A 41 -3.83 5.12 16.73
C GLN A 41 -2.35 4.75 16.75
N ALA A 42 -1.79 4.40 15.58
CA ALA A 42 -0.36 4.14 15.46
C ALA A 42 0.45 5.43 15.65
N TRP A 43 -0.01 6.56 15.12
CA TRP A 43 0.65 7.85 15.27
C TRP A 43 0.73 8.29 16.74
N GLU A 44 -0.38 8.18 17.49
CA GLU A 44 -0.39 8.52 18.92
C GLU A 44 0.52 7.61 19.77
N LYS A 45 0.58 6.32 19.43
CA LYS A 45 1.35 5.31 20.18
C LYS A 45 2.81 5.21 19.75
N HIS A 46 3.21 5.91 18.69
CA HIS A 46 4.53 5.74 18.14
C HIS A 46 5.59 6.32 19.07
N ASP A 47 6.51 5.47 19.51
CA ASP A 47 7.72 5.88 20.18
C ASP A 47 8.90 5.86 19.18
N PRO A 48 9.49 7.02 18.83
CA PRO A 48 10.65 7.10 17.96
C PRO A 48 11.88 6.34 18.48
N ALA A 49 11.98 6.07 19.78
CA ALA A 49 13.10 5.32 20.36
C ALA A 49 13.05 3.82 20.03
N ILE A 50 11.86 3.29 19.74
CA ILE A 50 11.65 1.85 19.44
C ILE A 50 11.92 1.55 17.97
N GLY A 51 11.77 2.54 17.09
CA GLY A 51 12.08 2.41 15.68
C GLY A 51 11.35 3.41 14.81
N HIS A 52 11.31 3.11 13.51
CA HIS A 52 10.71 3.99 12.52
C HIS A 52 9.18 3.86 12.43
N PHE A 53 8.50 4.99 12.19
CA PHE A 53 7.04 5.06 12.11
C PHE A 53 6.45 4.23 10.96
N ALA A 54 6.98 4.33 9.74
CA ALA A 54 6.33 3.74 8.56
C ALA A 54 6.14 2.21 8.64
N PRO A 55 7.13 1.41 9.07
CA PRO A 55 6.93 -0.02 9.30
C PRO A 55 5.90 -0.33 10.40
N PHE A 56 5.85 0.48 11.45
CA PHE A 56 4.89 0.33 12.54
C PHE A 56 3.46 0.62 12.06
N ALA A 57 3.25 1.77 11.41
CA ALA A 57 1.98 2.15 10.82
C ALA A 57 1.45 1.08 9.84
N TYR A 58 2.30 0.59 8.93
CA TYR A 58 1.93 -0.48 7.99
C TYR A 58 1.41 -1.74 8.70
N ARG A 59 2.09 -2.18 9.76
CA ARG A 59 1.69 -3.36 10.53
C ARG A 59 0.36 -3.13 11.24
N SER A 60 0.19 -1.96 11.86
CA SER A 60 -1.05 -1.58 12.56
C SER A 60 -2.26 -1.54 11.62
N ILE A 61 -2.14 -0.86 10.48
CA ILE A 61 -3.20 -0.75 9.47
C ILE A 61 -3.58 -2.13 8.93
N LYS A 62 -2.57 -2.91 8.50
CA LYS A 62 -2.81 -4.25 7.95
C LYS A 62 -3.42 -5.20 8.99
N GLY A 63 -3.01 -5.10 10.25
CA GLY A 63 -3.60 -5.85 11.35
C GLY A 63 -5.07 -5.54 11.51
N ALA A 64 -5.42 -4.26 11.67
CA ALA A 64 -6.80 -3.81 11.84
C ALA A 64 -7.73 -4.29 10.70
N MET A 65 -7.29 -4.17 9.45
CA MET A 65 -8.08 -4.65 8.30
C MET A 65 -8.27 -6.17 8.31
N LYS A 66 -7.24 -6.95 8.68
CA LYS A 66 -7.36 -8.41 8.79
C LYS A 66 -8.29 -8.83 9.92
N ASP A 67 -8.25 -8.12 11.04
CA ASP A 67 -9.11 -8.39 12.19
C ASP A 67 -10.57 -8.12 11.82
N GLU A 68 -10.83 -7.03 11.11
CA GLU A 68 -12.17 -6.69 10.60
C GLU A 68 -12.69 -7.72 9.59
N LEU A 69 -11.86 -8.15 8.63
CA LEU A 69 -12.21 -9.25 7.71
C LEU A 69 -12.57 -10.52 8.48
N THR A 70 -11.77 -10.89 9.48
CA THR A 70 -12.01 -12.06 10.33
C THR A 70 -13.29 -11.92 11.13
N ARG A 71 -13.57 -10.73 11.66
CA ARG A 71 -14.81 -10.41 12.40
C ARG A 71 -16.04 -10.57 11.51
N ARG A 72 -16.00 -10.02 10.29
CA ARG A 72 -17.08 -10.12 9.30
C ARG A 72 -17.33 -11.56 8.87
N GLN A 73 -16.28 -12.36 8.65
CA GLN A 73 -16.42 -13.78 8.34
C GLN A 73 -17.02 -14.60 9.49
N LYS A 74 -16.75 -14.24 10.75
CA LYS A 74 -17.32 -14.91 11.92
C LYS A 74 -18.75 -14.46 12.24
N GLY A 75 -19.09 -13.21 11.94
CA GLY A 75 -20.42 -12.62 12.18
C GLY A 75 -21.41 -12.87 11.04
N GLY A 76 -20.94 -13.11 9.82
CA GLY A 76 -21.76 -13.62 8.73
C GLY A 76 -22.14 -15.07 9.01
N LYS A 77 -23.45 -15.38 8.97
CA LYS A 77 -23.93 -16.76 8.87
C LYS A 77 -23.08 -17.51 7.85
N LYS A 78 -22.80 -18.80 8.07
CA LYS A 78 -22.15 -19.70 7.10
C LYS A 78 -22.92 -19.67 5.77
N VAL A 79 -22.67 -18.68 4.92
CA VAL A 79 -23.16 -18.66 3.55
C VAL A 79 -22.25 -19.60 2.80
N LYS A 80 -22.83 -20.68 2.29
CA LYS A 80 -22.15 -21.61 1.39
C LYS A 80 -21.51 -20.81 0.26
N ASN A 81 -20.27 -21.14 -0.03
CA ASN A 81 -19.37 -20.46 -0.95
C ASN A 81 -19.78 -20.58 -2.45
N SER A 82 -21.08 -20.59 -2.78
CA SER A 82 -21.54 -20.89 -4.15
C SER A 82 -22.24 -19.75 -4.90
N ASP A 83 -22.74 -18.68 -4.26
CA ASP A 83 -23.62 -17.73 -4.98
C ASP A 83 -23.31 -16.25 -4.73
N LEU A 84 -22.06 -15.90 -4.44
CA LEU A 84 -21.57 -14.50 -4.42
C LEU A 84 -20.83 -14.18 -5.71
N PHE A 85 -21.51 -14.34 -6.83
CA PHE A 85 -21.18 -13.67 -8.07
C PHE A 85 -22.44 -12.93 -8.51
N LEU A 86 -22.28 -11.63 -8.79
CA LEU A 86 -23.32 -10.70 -9.27
C LEU A 86 -24.14 -10.01 -8.16
N GLU A 87 -23.48 -9.31 -7.25
CA GLU A 87 -24.03 -8.02 -6.82
C GLU A 87 -23.38 -6.97 -7.71
N GLU A 88 -24.21 -6.16 -8.36
CA GLU A 88 -23.81 -5.08 -9.26
C GLU A 88 -22.70 -4.27 -8.61
N GLU A 89 -21.51 -4.29 -9.21
CA GLU A 89 -20.42 -3.41 -8.84
C GLU A 89 -20.90 -1.98 -9.09
N GLU A 90 -21.44 -1.34 -8.06
CA GLU A 90 -21.45 0.11 -7.99
C GLU A 90 -19.99 0.51 -8.22
N ALA A 91 -19.74 1.15 -9.36
CA ALA A 91 -18.40 1.53 -9.78
C ALA A 91 -17.87 2.52 -8.75
N VAL A 92 -17.22 2.00 -7.70
CA VAL A 92 -16.50 2.81 -6.72
C VAL A 92 -15.48 3.56 -7.55
N GLU A 93 -15.62 4.88 -7.64
CA GLU A 93 -14.60 5.74 -8.21
C GLU A 93 -13.35 5.63 -7.35
N TRP A 94 -12.52 4.65 -7.68
CA TRP A 94 -11.18 4.57 -7.16
C TRP A 94 -10.48 5.86 -7.56
N VAL A 95 -10.24 6.75 -6.59
CA VAL A 95 -9.31 7.85 -6.81
C VAL A 95 -8.02 7.22 -7.32
N ALA A 96 -7.71 7.46 -8.58
CA ALA A 96 -6.54 6.90 -9.22
C ALA A 96 -5.31 7.41 -8.47
N GLU A 97 -4.73 6.54 -7.64
CA GLU A 97 -3.54 6.89 -6.91
C GLU A 97 -2.41 7.13 -7.90
N LYS A 98 -1.62 8.17 -7.65
CA LYS A 98 -0.49 8.52 -8.49
C LYS A 98 0.77 8.35 -7.68
N LEU A 99 1.88 8.10 -8.39
CA LEU A 99 3.19 8.19 -7.76
C LEU A 99 3.38 9.62 -7.21
N PRO A 100 3.96 9.78 -6.01
CA PRO A 100 4.14 11.09 -5.41
C PRO A 100 5.03 12.02 -6.25
N ASP A 101 4.72 13.32 -6.26
CA ASP A 101 5.44 14.32 -7.04
C ASP A 101 6.91 14.46 -6.63
N TRP A 102 7.23 14.25 -5.35
CA TRP A 102 8.62 14.28 -4.86
C TRP A 102 9.53 13.26 -5.55
N LEU A 103 8.95 12.22 -6.17
CA LEU A 103 9.71 11.19 -6.88
C LEU A 103 10.41 11.74 -8.12
N ASP A 104 9.97 12.88 -8.65
CA ASP A 104 10.56 13.54 -9.82
C ASP A 104 12.03 13.94 -9.59
N ALA A 105 12.43 14.17 -8.33
CA ALA A 105 13.82 14.43 -7.95
C ALA A 105 14.77 13.24 -8.22
N ALA A 106 14.25 12.01 -8.32
CA ALA A 106 15.06 10.80 -8.48
C ALA A 106 15.56 10.54 -9.92
N LEU A 107 15.28 11.43 -10.87
CA LEU A 107 15.70 11.34 -12.28
C LEU A 107 15.48 9.94 -12.88
N LEU A 108 14.34 9.33 -12.56
CA LEU A 108 13.99 7.98 -13.00
C LEU A 108 13.77 7.95 -14.51
N SER A 109 14.28 6.92 -15.17
CA SER A 109 13.92 6.65 -16.56
C SER A 109 12.43 6.30 -16.66
N PRO A 110 11.80 6.47 -17.84
CA PRO A 110 10.39 6.10 -18.03
C PRO A 110 10.08 4.65 -17.64
N LYS A 111 11.03 3.73 -17.88
CA LYS A 111 10.91 2.31 -17.52
C LYS A 111 10.95 2.10 -16.00
N GLU A 112 11.79 2.85 -15.29
CA GLU A 112 11.86 2.80 -13.82
C GLU A 112 10.59 3.37 -13.19
N ARG A 113 10.08 4.50 -13.70
CA ARG A 113 8.82 5.08 -13.22
C ARG A 113 7.65 4.13 -13.44
N ARG A 114 7.56 3.53 -14.63
CA ARG A 114 6.52 2.55 -14.95
C ARG A 114 6.57 1.32 -14.04
N LEU A 115 7.77 0.82 -13.74
CA LEU A 115 7.92 -0.29 -12.80
C LEU A 115 7.36 0.04 -11.40
N LEU A 116 7.56 1.27 -10.92
CA LEU A 116 7.04 1.71 -9.63
C LEU A 116 5.50 1.83 -9.65
N GLN A 117 4.95 2.40 -10.72
CA GLN A 117 3.50 2.46 -10.94
C GLN A 117 2.90 1.05 -10.86
N GLU A 118 3.40 0.12 -11.67
CA GLU A 118 2.88 -1.25 -11.74
C GLU A 118 2.98 -1.98 -10.40
N MET A 119 4.06 -1.76 -9.64
CA MET A 119 4.26 -2.42 -8.35
C MET A 119 3.43 -1.86 -7.20
N TYR A 120 3.34 -0.53 -7.10
CA TYR A 120 2.84 0.14 -5.90
C TYR A 120 1.45 0.72 -6.06
N ILE A 121 1.08 1.09 -7.28
CA ILE A 121 -0.26 1.59 -7.60
C ILE A 121 -1.12 0.45 -8.16
N ASP A 122 -0.67 -0.17 -9.25
CA ASP A 122 -1.45 -1.18 -9.97
C ASP A 122 -1.45 -2.54 -9.24
N GLY A 123 -0.51 -2.73 -8.29
CA GLY A 123 -0.51 -3.87 -7.36
C GLY A 123 0.12 -5.15 -7.89
N TYR A 124 0.80 -5.13 -9.04
CA TYR A 124 1.43 -6.32 -9.60
C TYR A 124 2.56 -6.86 -8.72
N SER A 125 2.56 -8.18 -8.53
CA SER A 125 3.64 -8.90 -7.88
C SER A 125 4.87 -9.02 -8.78
N LEU A 126 6.05 -9.20 -8.19
CA LEU A 126 7.27 -9.46 -8.96
C LEU A 126 7.16 -10.74 -9.82
N THR A 127 6.33 -11.69 -9.39
CA THR A 127 6.09 -12.94 -10.12
C THR A 127 5.28 -12.72 -11.39
N GLU A 128 4.32 -11.79 -11.37
CA GLU A 128 3.55 -11.38 -12.56
C GLU A 128 4.43 -10.52 -13.48
N LEU A 129 5.15 -9.55 -12.90
CA LEU A 129 6.01 -8.66 -13.67
C LEU A 129 7.16 -9.39 -14.37
N GLN A 130 7.69 -10.48 -13.80
CA GLN A 130 8.72 -11.27 -14.48
C GLN A 130 8.23 -11.75 -15.86
N LYS A 131 6.96 -12.17 -15.95
CA LYS A 131 6.34 -12.69 -17.17
C LYS A 131 6.08 -11.53 -18.15
N HIS A 132 5.53 -10.43 -17.64
CA HIS A 132 5.25 -9.23 -18.43
C HIS A 132 6.52 -8.63 -19.07
N TYR A 133 7.63 -8.61 -18.33
CA TYR A 133 8.91 -8.06 -18.81
C TYR A 133 9.84 -9.09 -19.47
N GLY A 134 9.46 -10.38 -19.53
CA GLY A 134 10.30 -11.44 -20.10
C GLY A 134 11.64 -11.62 -19.39
N VAL A 135 11.68 -11.45 -18.06
CA VAL A 135 12.91 -11.59 -17.25
C VAL A 135 12.74 -12.65 -16.18
N THR A 136 13.86 -13.16 -15.65
CA THR A 136 13.82 -14.08 -14.51
C THR A 136 13.35 -13.35 -13.24
N LEU A 137 12.76 -14.08 -12.28
CA LEU A 137 12.40 -13.53 -10.97
C LEU A 137 13.59 -12.85 -10.27
N SER A 138 14.80 -13.43 -10.38
CA SER A 138 16.02 -12.84 -9.85
C SER A 138 16.38 -11.52 -10.55
N GLY A 139 16.27 -11.48 -11.89
CA GLY A 139 16.43 -10.25 -12.67
C GLY A 139 15.42 -9.17 -12.29
N MET A 140 14.17 -9.56 -12.04
CA MET A 140 13.11 -8.65 -11.61
C MET A 140 13.38 -8.07 -10.20
N LYS A 141 13.80 -8.92 -9.25
CA LYS A 141 14.24 -8.49 -7.91
C LYS A 141 15.39 -7.49 -7.99
N LYS A 142 16.41 -7.77 -8.81
CA LYS A 142 17.57 -6.90 -9.02
C LYS A 142 17.19 -5.56 -9.66
N ARG A 143 16.25 -5.55 -10.61
CA ARG A 143 15.75 -4.32 -11.23
C ARG A 143 15.02 -3.45 -10.20
N ARG A 144 14.11 -4.04 -9.41
CA ARG A 144 13.44 -3.35 -8.29
C ARG A 144 14.47 -2.73 -7.35
N GLU A 145 15.44 -3.52 -6.91
CA GLU A 145 16.48 -3.07 -6.00
C GLU A 145 17.23 -1.85 -6.55
N ARG A 146 17.70 -1.90 -7.80
CA ARG A 146 18.39 -0.78 -8.45
C ARG A 146 17.54 0.49 -8.51
N THR A 147 16.26 0.35 -8.88
CA THR A 147 15.32 1.48 -8.92
C THR A 147 15.16 2.10 -7.53
N LEU A 148 14.96 1.29 -6.49
CA LEU A 148 14.84 1.78 -5.11
C LEU A 148 16.14 2.41 -4.59
N THR A 149 17.31 1.88 -4.94
CA THR A 149 18.61 2.46 -4.58
C THR A 149 18.77 3.85 -5.19
N LYS A 150 18.37 4.03 -6.46
CA LYS A 150 18.41 5.34 -7.13
C LYS A 150 17.54 6.38 -6.42
N ILE A 151 16.33 5.97 -6.02
CA ILE A 151 15.40 6.82 -5.23
C ILE A 151 16.04 7.21 -3.89
N ARG A 152 16.60 6.25 -3.14
CA ARG A 152 17.27 6.52 -1.85
C ARG A 152 18.48 7.44 -1.97
N ALA A 153 19.21 7.36 -3.08
CA ALA A 153 20.35 8.23 -3.32
C ALA A 153 19.89 9.69 -3.54
N ALA A 154 18.83 9.89 -4.33
CA ALA A 154 18.35 11.20 -4.73
C ALA A 154 17.53 11.95 -3.67
N ILE A 155 17.05 11.24 -2.65
CA ILE A 155 16.11 11.80 -1.67
C ILE A 155 16.74 11.71 -0.29
N ASP A 156 16.56 12.76 0.51
CA ASP A 156 16.82 12.71 1.93
C ASP A 156 15.67 11.94 2.59
N HIS A 157 15.93 10.69 2.93
CA HIS A 157 14.93 9.84 3.57
C HIS A 157 15.11 9.93 5.08
N PRO A 158 14.05 10.00 5.89
CA PRO A 158 14.17 10.02 7.36
C PRO A 158 14.86 8.79 7.97
N TYR A 159 15.18 7.77 7.15
CA TYR A 159 15.84 6.52 7.53
C TYR A 159 17.16 6.32 6.77
N LYS A 160 17.69 7.39 6.17
CA LYS A 160 19.02 7.39 5.58
C LYS A 160 19.99 7.62 6.74
N ASP A 161 20.75 6.59 7.10
CA ASP A 161 21.84 6.76 8.06
C ASP A 161 22.76 7.88 7.53
N ARG A 162 22.96 8.91 8.36
CA ARG A 162 23.89 10.00 8.04
C ARG A 162 25.34 9.55 8.16
#